data_AF-A0A431PDL5-F1
#
_entry.id   AF-A0A431PDL5-F1
#
_cell.length_a   1.000
_cell.length_b   1.000
_cell.length_c   1.000
_cell.angle_alpha   90.00
_cell.angle_beta   90.00
_cell.angle_gamma   90.00
#
_symmetry.space_group_name_H-M   'P 1'
#
loop_
_entity.id
_entity.type
_entity.pdbx_description
1 polymer ?
#
loop_
_entity_poly.entity_id
_entity_poly.type
_entity_poly.pdbx_seq_one_letter_code
_entity_poly.pdbx_strand_id
1 'polypeptide(L)' 'MLAVSAHVSRRPLGISFKSLRKGLCKFPLAAMGESATRFCGAEAPAGSPYCQDCRQIAHIRNTRR' A
#
# COMPACT_ATOMS: atom_id res chain seq x y z
N MET A 1 21.42 26.25 10.68
CA MET A 1 21.46 25.19 9.65
C MET A 1 20.12 24.49 9.66
N LEU A 2 19.20 24.87 8.76
CA LEU A 2 17.87 24.27 8.68
C LEU A 2 18.00 22.97 7.87
N ALA A 3 17.79 21.83 8.53
CA ALA A 3 17.69 20.55 7.85
C ALA A 3 16.41 20.54 7.01
N VAL A 4 16.55 20.69 5.70
CA VAL A 4 15.47 20.44 4.75
C VAL A 4 15.21 18.95 4.79
N SER A 5 14.24 18.54 5.61
CA SER A 5 13.66 17.19 5.56
C SER A 5 13.13 16.98 4.16
N ALA A 6 13.90 16.28 3.35
CA ALA A 6 13.51 15.81 2.05
C ALA A 6 12.33 14.85 2.24
N HIS A 7 11.11 15.38 2.32
CA HIS A 7 9.88 14.65 2.04
C HIS A 7 9.86 14.38 0.54
N VAL A 8 10.83 13.61 0.07
CA VAL A 8 10.65 12.84 -1.14
C VAL A 8 9.44 11.97 -0.81
N SER A 9 8.31 12.34 -1.39
CA SER A 9 7.12 11.52 -1.51
C SER A 9 7.47 10.33 -2.43
N ARG A 10 8.42 9.52 -1.98
CA ARG A 10 8.72 8.18 -2.49
C ARG A 10 7.45 7.45 -2.11
N ARG A 11 6.48 7.37 -3.03
CA ARG A 11 5.50 6.27 -3.01
C ARG A 11 6.35 5.04 -2.68
N PRO A 12 6.11 4.36 -1.56
CA PRO A 12 6.96 3.24 -1.18
C PRO A 12 7.04 2.36 -2.41
N LEU A 13 8.26 1.94 -2.79
CA LEU A 13 8.55 1.15 -3.98
C LEU A 13 7.81 -0.20 -4.03
N GLY A 14 6.87 -0.40 -3.11
CA GLY A 14 6.18 -1.61 -2.80
C GLY A 14 7.13 -2.60 -2.13
N ILE A 15 6.59 -3.37 -1.21
CA ILE A 15 7.28 -4.54 -0.68
C ILE A 15 6.91 -5.77 -1.51
N SER A 16 7.85 -6.71 -1.62
CA SER A 16 7.58 -8.00 -2.26
C SER A 16 6.65 -8.86 -1.40
N PHE A 17 6.01 -9.88 -1.99
CA PHE A 17 5.21 -10.85 -1.24
C PHE A 17 6.00 -11.50 -0.10
N LYS A 18 7.28 -11.79 -0.30
CA LYS A 18 8.16 -12.40 0.72
C LYS A 18 8.33 -11.52 1.97
N SER A 19 8.23 -10.21 1.80
CA SER A 19 8.36 -9.22 2.87
C SER A 19 7.01 -8.84 3.49
N LEU A 20 5.89 -9.30 2.92
CA LEU A 20 4.54 -8.96 3.36
C LEU A 20 4.19 -9.74 4.64
N ARG A 21 4.23 -9.06 5.79
CA ARG A 21 3.90 -9.63 7.11
C ARG A 21 2.50 -9.24 7.59
N LYS A 22 2.04 -9.84 8.70
CA LYS A 22 0.83 -9.39 9.41
C LYS A 22 1.04 -7.95 9.88
N GLY A 23 -0.02 -7.13 9.82
CA GLY A 23 0.06 -5.71 10.17
C GLY A 23 0.57 -4.80 9.03
N LEU A 24 0.83 -5.34 7.84
CA LEU A 24 1.20 -4.54 6.66
C LEU A 24 0.10 -4.54 5.60
N CYS A 25 0.02 -3.43 4.85
CA CYS A 25 -0.94 -3.19 3.80
C CYS A 25 -0.68 -4.11 2.61
N LYS A 26 -1.67 -4.97 2.34
CA LYS A 26 -1.66 -5.99 1.29
C LYS A 26 -2.22 -5.48 -0.03
N PHE A 27 -2.32 -4.17 -0.22
CA PHE A 27 -2.88 -3.62 -1.45
C PHE A 27 -1.89 -3.82 -2.60
N PRO A 28 -2.28 -4.52 -3.68
CA PRO A 28 -1.40 -4.76 -4.82
C PRO A 28 -1.15 -3.46 -5.58
N LEU A 29 0.11 -3.17 -5.91
CA LEU A 29 0.49 -1.98 -6.69
C LEU A 29 0.57 -2.25 -8.20
N ALA A 30 0.34 -3.48 -8.64
CA ALA A 30 0.28 -3.80 -10.07
C ALA A 30 -0.95 -3.19 -10.75
N ALA A 31 -0.81 -2.95 -12.06
CA ALA A 31 -1.93 -2.62 -12.92
C ALA A 31 -2.93 -3.80 -12.98
N MET A 32 -4.20 -3.49 -13.24
CA MET A 32 -5.24 -4.53 -13.36
C MET A 32 -4.87 -5.49 -14.50
N GLY A 33 -4.79 -6.79 -14.20
CA GLY A 33 -4.43 -7.84 -15.18
C GLY A 33 -2.98 -8.32 -15.10
N GLU A 34 -2.12 -7.62 -14.34
CA GLU A 34 -0.74 -8.06 -14.09
C GLU A 34 -0.63 -8.75 -12.72
N SER A 35 0.25 -9.75 -12.62
CA SER A 35 0.54 -10.38 -11.33
C SER A 35 1.24 -9.36 -10.42
N ALA A 36 0.63 -9.10 -9.26
CA ALA A 36 1.17 -8.16 -8.29
C ALA A 36 2.47 -8.68 -7.67
N THR A 37 3.60 -8.26 -8.25
CA THR A 37 4.94 -8.53 -7.70
C THR A 37 5.26 -7.64 -6.49
N ARG A 38 4.49 -6.57 -6.30
CA ARG A 38 4.67 -5.54 -5.27
C ARG A 38 3.37 -5.13 -4.59
N PHE A 39 3.45 -4.91 -3.29
CA PHE A 39 2.35 -4.52 -2.40
C PHE A 39 2.68 -3.21 -1.70
N CYS A 40 1.68 -2.43 -1.30
CA CYS A 40 1.87 -1.14 -0.63
C CYS A 40 2.84 -1.23 0.57
N GLY A 41 2.63 -2.18 1.48
CA GLY A 41 3.53 -2.44 2.59
C GLY A 41 3.55 -1.40 3.71
N ALA A 42 2.73 -0.35 3.62
CA ALA A 42 2.49 0.57 4.74
C ALA A 42 1.86 -0.16 5.93
N GLU A 43 1.96 0.38 7.14
CA GLU A 43 1.29 -0.21 8.30
C GLU A 43 -0.23 -0.26 8.08
N ALA A 44 -0.80 -1.43 8.37
CA ALA A 44 -2.24 -1.66 8.35
C ALA A 44 -2.73 -1.77 9.80
N PRO A 45 -3.82 -1.08 10.16
CA PRO A 45 -4.38 -1.15 11.50
C PRO A 45 -4.83 -2.58 11.83
N ALA A 46 -4.82 -2.92 13.12
CA ALA A 46 -5.22 -4.25 13.59
C ALA A 46 -6.61 -4.64 13.05
N GLY A 47 -6.69 -5.86 12.49
CA GLY A 47 -7.92 -6.37 11.86
C GLY A 47 -8.19 -5.85 10.44
N SER A 48 -7.32 -5.00 9.87
CA SER A 48 -7.44 -4.55 8.48
C SER A 48 -6.35 -5.12 7.57
N PRO A 49 -6.67 -5.51 6.33
CA PRO A 49 -5.67 -5.90 5.34
C PRO A 49 -4.98 -4.70 4.66
N TYR A 50 -5.51 -3.48 4.80
CA TYR A 50 -5.05 -2.30 4.06
C TYR A 50 -4.79 -1.11 4.99
N CYS A 51 -3.86 -0.25 4.61
CA CYS A 51 -3.70 1.08 5.22
C CYS A 51 -4.89 1.98 4.87
N GLN A 52 -5.03 3.13 5.55
CA GLN A 52 -6.17 4.03 5.36
C GLN A 52 -6.37 4.46 3.90
N ASP A 53 -5.29 4.84 3.20
CA ASP A 53 -5.36 5.30 1.80
C ASP A 53 -5.82 4.18 0.85
N CYS A 54 -5.18 3.01 0.94
CA CYS A 54 -5.53 1.88 0.10
C CYS A 54 -6.92 1.32 0.40
N ARG A 55 -7.40 1.48 1.64
CA ARG A 55 -8.76 1.10 2.03
C ARG A 55 -9.79 1.91 1.27
N GLN A 56 -9.60 3.23 1.11
CA GLN A 56 -10.49 4.07 0.32
C GLN A 56 -10.55 3.62 -1.14
N ILE A 57 -9.40 3.31 -1.74
CA ILE A 57 -9.33 2.81 -3.13
C ILE A 57 -10.05 1.47 -3.29
N ALA A 58 -9.84 0.54 -2.34
CA ALA A 58 -10.50 -0.75 -2.35
C ALA A 58 -12.02 -0.63 -2.20
N HIS A 59 -12.51 0.24 -1.33
CA HIS A 59 -13.95 0.48 -1.16
C HIS A 59 -14.59 1.11 -2.40
N ILE A 60 -13.92 2.09 -3.04
CA ILE A 60 -14.43 2.73 -4.27
C ILE A 60 -14.56 1.71 -5.41
N ARG A 61 -13.65 0.72 -5.50
CA ARG A 61 -13.74 -0.36 -6.49
C ARG A 61 -14.90 -1.32 -6.21
N ASN A 62 -15.25 -1.55 -4.95
CA ASN A 62 -16.33 -2.47 -4.57
C ASN A 62 -17.72 -1.89 -4.83
N THR A 63 -17.86 -0.56 -4.84
CA THR A 63 -19.15 0.13 -5.10
C THR A 63 -19.48 0.32 -6.58
N ARG A 64 -18.59 -0.06 -7.51
CA ARG A 64 -18.87 -0.05 -8.96
C ARG A 64 -19.26 -1.44 -9.49
N ARG A 65 -20.01 -2.21 -8.70
CA ARG A 65 -20.53 -3.52 -9.10
C ARG A 65 -22.04 -3.54 -8.96
#